data_AF-A0A7S4M6W4-F1
#
_entry.id   AF-A0A7S4M6W4-F1
#
_cell.length_a   1.000
_cell.length_b   1.000
_cell.length_c   1.000
_cell.angle_alpha   90.00
_cell.angle_beta   90.00
_cell.angle_gamma   90.00
#
_symmetry.space_group_name_H-M   'P 1'
#
loop_
_entity.id
_entity.type
_entity.pdbx_description
1 polymer ?
#
loop_
_entity_poly.entity_id
_entity_poly.type
_entity_poly.pdbx_seq_one_letter_code
_entity_poly.pdbx_strand_id
1 'polypeptide(L)'
;FFFFHDPLPVQVGIFFSYPQDDFPFVEIVTRMFDANEPLEYIHKLDEESSQPGYVVFDNDQGTLFHKTFYNSPLFDEFKMIYKKWIKQVIAPMFKRDLGEDKIIYQKSPTFRISLPNNVAVGQKHCDADYNHPEGEINFWVPLTETFGSNGFYLE
;
A
#
# COMPACT_ATOMS: atom_id res chain seq x y z
N PHE A 1 -7.40 25.66 -29.11
CA PHE A 1 -7.86 24.98 -30.34
C PHE A 1 -7.26 23.58 -30.34
N PHE A 2 -8.09 22.54 -30.38
CA PHE A 2 -7.69 21.12 -30.34
C PHE A 2 -7.15 20.65 -31.69
N PHE A 3 -6.12 19.78 -31.70
CA PHE A 3 -6.21 18.36 -32.10
C PHE A 3 -4.96 17.58 -31.63
N PHE A 4 -5.20 16.30 -31.36
CA PHE A 4 -4.41 15.30 -30.62
C PHE A 4 -3.10 14.85 -31.27
N HIS A 5 -2.12 14.42 -30.46
CA HIS A 5 -1.25 13.29 -30.79
C HIS A 5 -0.86 12.50 -29.53
N ASP A 6 -1.22 11.22 -29.57
CA ASP A 6 -0.93 10.07 -28.71
C ASP A 6 -1.25 10.11 -27.21
N PRO A 7 -2.15 9.24 -26.69
CA PRO A 7 -1.99 8.78 -25.33
C PRO A 7 -0.71 7.96 -25.29
N LEU A 8 0.26 8.42 -24.49
CA LEU A 8 1.39 7.62 -24.06
C LEU A 8 0.88 6.22 -23.63
N PRO A 9 1.64 5.14 -23.88
CA PRO A 9 1.18 3.81 -23.51
C PRO A 9 0.90 3.80 -22.01
N VAL A 10 -0.38 3.65 -21.64
CA VAL A 10 -0.84 3.45 -20.27
C VAL A 10 0.09 2.42 -19.65
N GLN A 11 0.84 2.81 -18.63
CA GLN A 11 1.72 1.87 -17.96
C GLN A 11 0.81 0.81 -17.32
N VAL A 12 0.74 -0.37 -17.95
CA VAL A 12 -0.15 -1.45 -17.53
C VAL A 12 0.34 -1.91 -16.17
N GLY A 13 -0.38 -1.53 -15.11
CA GLY A 13 -0.19 -2.12 -13.80
C GLY A 13 -0.26 -3.64 -13.92
N ILE A 14 0.81 -4.33 -13.55
CA ILE A 14 0.81 -5.78 -13.59
C ILE A 14 0.12 -6.27 -12.33
N PHE A 15 -1.04 -6.90 -12.50
CA PHE A 15 -1.77 -7.51 -11.40
C PHE A 15 -1.21 -8.90 -11.11
N PHE A 16 -0.81 -9.14 -9.87
CA PHE A 16 -0.30 -10.42 -9.41
C PHE A 16 -1.24 -11.02 -8.36
N SER A 17 -1.69 -12.25 -8.59
CA SER A 17 -2.34 -13.06 -7.56
C SER A 17 -1.29 -13.78 -6.71
N TYR A 18 -1.52 -13.89 -5.41
CA TYR A 18 -0.74 -14.70 -4.48
C TYR A 18 -1.69 -15.52 -3.59
N PRO A 19 -1.24 -16.64 -2.99
CA PRO A 19 -2.10 -17.48 -2.15
C PRO A 19 -2.40 -16.76 -0.83
N GLN A 20 -3.58 -16.13 -0.74
CA GLN A 20 -3.95 -15.30 0.40
C GLN A 20 -4.04 -16.11 1.71
N ASP A 21 -4.38 -17.40 1.65
CA ASP A 21 -4.39 -18.29 2.81
C ASP A 21 -2.99 -18.46 3.44
N ASP A 22 -1.93 -18.41 2.63
CA ASP A 22 -0.55 -18.54 3.11
C ASP A 22 0.03 -17.21 3.63
N PHE A 23 -0.61 -16.09 3.26
CA PHE A 23 -0.18 -14.71 3.51
C PHE A 23 -1.40 -13.83 3.85
N PRO A 24 -2.05 -14.05 5.01
CA PRO A 24 -3.36 -13.47 5.31
C PRO A 24 -3.24 -12.03 5.81
N PHE A 25 -2.77 -11.12 4.96
CA PHE A 25 -2.52 -9.71 5.30
C PHE A 25 -3.77 -9.00 5.83
N VAL A 26 -4.93 -9.24 5.21
CA VAL A 26 -6.21 -8.64 5.66
C VAL A 26 -6.56 -9.11 7.07
N GLU A 27 -6.42 -10.41 7.35
CA GLU A 27 -6.75 -11.00 8.65
C GLU A 27 -5.84 -10.45 9.76
N ILE A 28 -4.52 -10.47 9.55
CA ILE A 28 -3.58 -9.98 10.57
C ILE A 28 -3.79 -8.50 10.84
N VAL A 29 -4.06 -7.69 9.79
CA VAL A 29 -4.33 -6.25 9.98
C VAL A 29 -5.67 -6.03 10.69
N THR A 30 -6.70 -6.81 10.37
CA THR A 30 -7.99 -6.76 11.09
C THR A 30 -7.78 -7.02 12.59
N ARG A 31 -6.96 -8.03 12.95
CA ARG A 31 -6.58 -8.33 14.34
C ARG A 31 -5.74 -7.22 14.97
N MET A 32 -4.81 -6.61 14.22
CA MET A 32 -3.97 -5.51 14.72
C MET A 32 -4.79 -4.29 15.13
N PHE A 33 -5.92 -4.05 14.47
CA PHE A 33 -6.84 -2.94 14.73
C PHE A 33 -8.00 -3.30 15.67
N ASP A 34 -8.09 -4.56 16.13
CA ASP A 34 -9.25 -5.08 16.88
C ASP A 34 -10.59 -4.73 16.20
N ALA A 35 -10.60 -4.82 14.86
CA ALA A 35 -11.71 -4.35 14.06
C ALA A 35 -12.86 -5.36 14.08
N ASN A 36 -14.02 -4.93 14.57
CA ASN A 36 -15.25 -5.72 14.58
C ASN A 36 -16.04 -5.62 13.25
N GLU A 37 -15.69 -4.65 12.41
CA GLU A 37 -16.24 -4.45 11.07
C GLU A 37 -15.14 -4.66 10.02
N PRO A 38 -15.50 -4.90 8.74
CA PRO A 38 -14.53 -4.93 7.65
C PRO A 38 -13.64 -3.67 7.62
N LEU A 39 -12.38 -3.82 7.17
CA LEU A 39 -11.37 -2.74 7.18
C LEU A 39 -11.77 -1.49 6.36
N GLU A 40 -12.73 -1.60 5.44
CA GLU A 40 -13.31 -0.43 4.76
C GLU A 40 -14.00 0.55 5.71
N TYR A 41 -14.45 0.07 6.87
CA TYR A 41 -15.06 0.85 7.95
C TYR A 41 -14.08 1.26 9.04
N ILE A 42 -12.77 1.05 8.86
CA ILE A 42 -11.75 1.35 9.88
C ILE A 42 -11.78 2.80 10.35
N HIS A 43 -12.22 3.73 9.49
CA HIS A 43 -12.43 5.14 9.83
C HIS A 43 -13.36 5.33 11.04
N LYS A 44 -14.28 4.40 11.32
CA LYS A 44 -15.16 4.48 12.49
C LYS A 44 -14.44 4.30 13.83
N LEU A 45 -13.19 3.84 13.84
CA LEU A 45 -12.38 3.74 15.08
C LEU A 45 -11.97 5.12 15.62
N ASP A 46 -12.06 6.17 14.81
CA ASP A 46 -11.81 7.55 15.21
C ASP A 46 -12.86 8.46 14.56
N GLU A 47 -13.76 9.01 15.38
CA GLU A 47 -14.88 9.85 14.95
C GLU A 47 -14.43 11.08 14.15
N GLU A 48 -13.21 11.58 14.40
CA GLU A 48 -12.66 12.74 13.70
C GLU A 48 -12.04 12.36 12.35
N SER A 49 -11.77 11.07 12.09
CA SER A 49 -11.03 10.62 10.91
C SER A 49 -11.73 10.89 9.59
N SER A 50 -13.05 11.10 9.62
CA SER A 50 -13.87 11.42 8.44
C SER A 50 -14.14 12.92 8.29
N GLN A 51 -13.62 13.75 9.19
CA GLN A 51 -13.70 15.21 9.10
C GLN A 51 -12.68 15.73 8.09
N PRO A 52 -13.03 16.73 7.26
CA PRO A 52 -12.08 17.35 6.35
C PRO A 52 -10.88 17.95 7.09
N GLY A 53 -9.68 17.66 6.60
CA GLY A 53 -8.42 18.18 7.18
C GLY A 53 -7.88 17.38 8.37
N TYR A 54 -8.46 16.22 8.67
CA TYR A 54 -7.88 15.27 9.62
C TYR A 54 -6.52 14.74 9.11
N VAL A 55 -6.46 14.37 7.82
CA VAL A 55 -5.20 14.09 7.11
C VAL A 55 -4.84 15.28 6.23
N VAL A 56 -3.68 15.84 6.53
CA VAL A 56 -2.97 16.82 5.70
C VAL A 56 -1.60 16.25 5.34
N PHE A 57 -0.95 16.82 4.33
CA PHE A 57 0.36 16.33 3.88
C PHE A 57 1.39 16.21 5.02
N ASP A 58 1.37 17.14 5.98
CA ASP A 58 2.32 17.17 7.10
C ASP A 58 2.11 16.05 8.15
N ASN A 59 0.94 15.41 8.18
CA ASN A 59 0.61 14.39 9.19
C ASN A 59 0.16 13.04 8.61
N ASP A 60 0.38 12.82 7.31
CA ASP A 60 -0.12 11.68 6.53
C ASP A 60 0.42 10.31 7.00
N GLN A 61 1.45 10.30 7.85
CA GLN A 61 2.03 9.12 8.50
C GLN A 61 1.91 9.14 10.04
N GLY A 62 1.24 10.15 10.61
CA GLY A 62 1.18 10.42 12.05
C GLY A 62 -0.16 10.13 12.73
N THR A 63 -1.15 9.67 11.98
CA THR A 63 -2.53 9.44 12.46
C THR A 63 -2.60 8.33 13.51
N LEU A 64 -3.74 8.24 14.22
CA LEU A 64 -4.02 7.12 15.12
C LEU A 64 -3.79 5.77 14.42
N PHE A 65 -4.21 5.66 13.16
CA PHE A 65 -4.10 4.41 12.39
C PHE A 65 -2.66 3.95 12.20
N HIS A 66 -1.75 4.86 11.89
CA HIS A 66 -0.33 4.54 11.75
C HIS A 66 0.26 4.09 13.09
N LYS A 67 -0.09 4.78 14.18
CA LYS A 67 0.34 4.40 15.53
C LYS A 67 -0.18 3.02 15.91
N THR A 68 -1.45 2.73 15.66
CA THR A 68 -2.06 1.42 15.91
C THR A 68 -1.35 0.33 15.12
N PHE A 69 -1.09 0.56 13.83
CA PHE A 69 -0.40 -0.40 12.98
C PHE A 69 1.03 -0.68 13.46
N TYR A 70 1.88 0.34 13.59
CA TYR A 70 3.30 0.15 13.90
C TYR A 70 3.57 -0.22 15.37
N ASN A 71 2.68 0.14 16.31
CA ASN A 71 2.81 -0.23 17.72
C ASN A 71 1.97 -1.47 18.10
N SER A 72 1.31 -2.12 17.15
CA SER A 72 0.52 -3.31 17.43
C SER A 72 1.40 -4.41 18.06
N PRO A 73 0.93 -5.12 19.09
CA PRO A 73 1.65 -6.28 19.63
C PRO A 73 1.80 -7.41 18.59
N LEU A 74 1.01 -7.38 17.51
CA LEU A 74 1.08 -8.35 16.41
C LEU A 74 1.99 -7.90 15.27
N PHE A 75 2.67 -6.75 15.38
CA PHE A 75 3.50 -6.23 14.29
C PHE A 75 4.70 -7.15 13.95
N ASP A 76 5.24 -7.89 14.92
CA ASP A 76 6.27 -8.88 14.66
C ASP A 76 5.73 -10.10 13.88
N GLU A 77 4.51 -10.55 14.18
CA GLU A 77 3.79 -11.59 13.43
C GLU A 77 3.55 -11.12 11.98
N PHE A 78 3.07 -9.90 11.80
CA PHE A 78 2.91 -9.27 10.49
C PHE A 78 4.23 -9.23 9.71
N LYS A 79 5.35 -8.81 10.33
CA LYS A 79 6.67 -8.80 9.68
C LYS A 79 7.15 -10.20 9.29
N MET A 80 6.79 -11.23 10.06
CA MET A 80 7.10 -12.62 9.69
C MET A 80 6.34 -13.04 8.43
N ILE A 81 5.05 -12.71 8.34
CA ILE A 81 4.23 -12.95 7.14
C ILE A 81 4.80 -12.20 5.95
N TYR A 82 5.09 -10.90 6.11
CA TYR A 82 5.70 -10.05 5.08
C TYR A 82 7.03 -10.63 4.57
N LYS A 83 7.94 -11.02 5.47
CA LYS A 83 9.23 -11.62 5.09
C LYS A 83 9.05 -12.96 4.38
N LYS A 84 8.10 -13.80 4.82
CA LYS A 84 7.77 -15.07 4.17
C LYS A 84 7.25 -14.80 2.76
N TRP A 85 6.36 -13.83 2.59
CA TRP A 85 5.79 -13.42 1.31
C TRP A 85 6.86 -12.94 0.33
N ILE A 86 7.77 -12.08 0.78
CA ILE A 86 8.90 -11.65 -0.05
C ILE A 86 9.74 -12.85 -0.51
N LYS A 87 10.06 -13.77 0.40
CA LYS A 87 10.92 -14.91 0.07
C LYS A 87 10.26 -15.92 -0.87
N GLN A 88 8.95 -16.12 -0.75
CA GLN A 88 8.23 -17.19 -1.44
C GLN A 88 7.46 -16.72 -2.68
N VAL A 89 7.13 -15.43 -2.77
CA VAL A 89 6.37 -14.85 -3.87
C VAL A 89 7.25 -13.87 -4.66
N ILE A 90 7.79 -12.85 -3.99
CA ILE A 90 8.47 -11.74 -4.68
C ILE A 90 9.86 -12.14 -5.21
N ALA A 91 10.74 -12.68 -4.38
CA ALA A 91 12.10 -13.03 -4.80
C ALA A 91 12.14 -14.04 -5.97
N PRO A 92 11.28 -15.08 -6.01
CA PRO A 92 11.18 -15.95 -7.18
C PRO A 92 10.77 -15.22 -8.47
N MET A 93 9.92 -14.19 -8.39
CA MET A 93 9.55 -13.38 -9.56
C MET A 93 10.74 -12.61 -10.11
N PHE A 94 11.52 -11.95 -9.25
CA PHE A 94 12.73 -11.23 -9.67
C PHE A 94 13.75 -12.17 -10.33
N LYS A 95 13.97 -13.34 -9.74
CA LYS A 95 14.86 -14.34 -10.33
C LYS A 95 14.37 -14.82 -11.70
N ARG A 96 13.07 -15.09 -11.83
CA ARG A 96 12.47 -15.61 -13.06
C ARG A 96 12.45 -14.56 -14.18
N ASP A 97 12.05 -13.33 -13.85
CA ASP A 97 11.70 -12.31 -14.85
C ASP A 97 12.85 -11.34 -15.13
N LEU A 98 13.72 -11.10 -14.14
CA LEU A 98 14.84 -10.16 -14.23
C LEU A 98 16.21 -10.85 -14.12
N GLY A 99 16.26 -12.15 -13.82
CA GLY A 99 17.52 -12.87 -13.62
C GLY A 99 18.23 -12.53 -12.30
N GLU A 100 17.56 -11.84 -11.38
CA GLU A 100 18.15 -11.36 -10.14
C GLU A 100 18.16 -12.43 -9.04
N ASP A 101 19.35 -12.87 -8.64
CA ASP A 101 19.52 -13.89 -7.59
C ASP A 101 19.37 -13.34 -6.17
N LYS A 102 19.47 -12.01 -6.00
CA LYS A 102 19.38 -11.33 -4.71
C LYS A 102 18.60 -10.05 -4.86
N ILE A 103 17.70 -9.80 -3.91
CA ILE A 103 16.97 -8.54 -3.79
C ILE A 103 17.22 -7.92 -2.42
N ILE A 104 17.24 -6.60 -2.37
CA ILE A 104 17.15 -5.82 -1.14
C ILE A 104 15.72 -5.30 -1.06
N TYR A 105 15.14 -5.29 0.14
CA TYR A 105 13.77 -4.86 0.36
C TYR A 105 13.67 -4.04 1.64
N GLN A 106 12.61 -3.22 1.75
CA GLN A 106 12.37 -2.40 2.93
C GLN A 106 12.09 -3.26 4.16
N LYS A 107 12.85 -3.08 5.24
CA LYS A 107 12.75 -3.93 6.44
C LYS A 107 11.34 -3.96 7.06
N SER A 108 10.66 -2.82 7.08
CA SER A 108 9.29 -2.66 7.54
C SER A 108 8.50 -2.07 6.37
N PRO A 109 7.38 -2.67 5.90
CA PRO A 109 6.64 -2.10 4.79
C PRO A 109 5.94 -0.80 5.20
N THR A 110 5.67 0.05 4.22
CA THR A 110 4.95 1.31 4.43
C THR A 110 3.44 1.05 4.49
N PHE A 111 2.81 1.42 5.60
CA PHE A 111 1.35 1.46 5.73
C PHE A 111 0.82 2.79 5.22
N ARG A 112 -0.24 2.75 4.40
CA ARG A 112 -0.97 3.93 3.94
C ARG A 112 -2.46 3.70 4.13
N ILE A 113 -3.17 4.78 4.46
CA ILE A 113 -4.62 4.76 4.65
C ILE A 113 -5.26 5.91 3.87
N SER A 114 -6.39 5.63 3.23
CA SER A 114 -7.25 6.64 2.61
C SER A 114 -8.51 6.78 3.47
N LEU A 115 -8.77 7.98 3.99
CA LEU A 115 -9.90 8.26 4.87
C LEU A 115 -10.98 9.08 4.13
N PRO A 116 -12.27 8.86 4.43
CA PRO A 116 -13.35 9.64 3.83
C PRO A 116 -13.15 11.15 4.03
N ASN A 117 -13.47 11.95 3.01
CA ASN A 117 -13.38 13.42 2.99
C ASN A 117 -11.99 14.01 3.24
N ASN A 118 -10.92 13.21 3.17
CA ASN A 118 -9.55 13.64 3.41
C ASN A 118 -8.67 13.55 2.15
N VAL A 119 -7.55 14.27 2.15
CA VAL A 119 -6.58 14.22 1.05
C VAL A 119 -5.85 12.88 1.10
N ALA A 120 -5.99 12.08 0.04
CA ALA A 120 -5.31 10.79 -0.10
C ALA A 120 -3.95 10.89 -0.82
N VAL A 121 -3.77 11.91 -1.67
CA VAL A 121 -2.54 12.15 -2.43
C VAL A 121 -2.21 13.65 -2.34
N GLY A 122 -1.07 13.99 -1.74
CA GLY A 122 -0.63 15.38 -1.61
C GLY A 122 -0.25 16.02 -2.95
N GLN A 123 0.45 15.26 -3.81
CA GLN A 123 0.81 15.65 -5.19
C GLN A 123 0.92 14.39 -6.05
N LYS A 124 0.51 14.48 -7.32
CA LYS A 124 0.81 13.44 -8.32
C LYS A 124 2.32 13.43 -8.57
N HIS A 125 2.93 12.26 -8.51
CA HIS A 125 4.35 12.07 -8.77
C HIS A 125 4.60 10.69 -9.37
N CYS A 126 5.69 10.56 -10.13
CA CYS A 126 6.33 9.27 -10.34
C CYS A 126 7.37 9.09 -9.23
N ASP A 127 7.52 7.89 -8.66
CA ASP A 127 8.52 7.66 -7.62
C ASP A 127 9.95 7.95 -8.14
N ALA A 128 10.20 7.84 -9.44
CA ALA A 128 11.46 8.25 -10.08
C ALA A 128 11.82 9.74 -9.87
N ASP A 129 10.83 10.60 -9.61
CA ASP A 129 11.02 12.03 -9.38
C ASP A 129 11.64 12.34 -8.00
N TYR A 130 11.67 11.36 -7.07
CA TYR A 130 12.14 11.52 -5.69
C TYR A 130 13.53 10.90 -5.39
N ASN A 131 14.44 10.83 -6.38
CA ASN A 131 15.78 10.24 -6.24
C ASN A 131 15.79 8.75 -5.86
N HIS A 132 14.77 7.99 -6.23
CA HIS A 132 14.77 6.55 -6.02
C HIS A 132 15.85 5.87 -6.90
N PRO A 133 16.53 4.83 -6.39
CA PRO A 133 17.53 4.10 -7.18
C PRO A 133 16.91 3.51 -8.44
N GLU A 134 17.65 3.54 -9.56
CA GLU A 134 17.27 2.76 -10.74
C GLU A 134 17.08 1.28 -10.34
N GLY A 135 15.94 0.71 -10.71
CA GLY A 135 15.59 -0.69 -10.40
C GLY A 135 14.75 -0.89 -9.13
N GLU A 136 14.29 0.16 -8.46
CA GLU A 136 13.27 0.02 -7.42
C GLU A 136 11.91 -0.35 -8.02
N ILE A 137 11.26 -1.38 -7.46
CA ILE A 137 9.92 -1.82 -7.87
C ILE A 137 9.02 -1.83 -6.63
N ASN A 138 7.95 -1.05 -6.70
CA ASN A 138 6.96 -0.96 -5.63
C ASN A 138 5.85 -2.01 -5.79
N PHE A 139 5.59 -2.74 -4.71
CA PHE A 139 4.47 -3.68 -4.62
C PHE A 139 3.40 -3.08 -3.72
N TRP A 140 2.22 -2.87 -4.29
CA TRP A 140 1.04 -2.46 -3.53
C TRP A 140 0.17 -3.67 -3.21
N VAL A 141 -0.17 -3.82 -1.93
CA VAL A 141 -1.07 -4.87 -1.45
C VAL A 141 -2.31 -4.18 -0.87
N PRO A 142 -3.43 -4.12 -1.61
CA PRO A 142 -4.66 -3.56 -1.09
C PRO A 142 -5.23 -4.45 0.01
N LEU A 143 -5.67 -3.83 1.10
CA LEU A 143 -6.30 -4.51 2.25
C LEU A 143 -7.83 -4.42 2.22
N THR A 144 -8.38 -3.63 1.29
CA THR A 144 -9.80 -3.42 1.03
C THR A 144 -10.05 -3.52 -0.47
N GLU A 145 -11.30 -3.69 -0.88
CA GLU A 145 -11.66 -3.56 -2.29
C GLU A 145 -11.30 -2.17 -2.83
N THR A 146 -10.84 -2.11 -4.08
CA THR A 146 -10.33 -0.88 -4.69
C THR A 146 -11.09 -0.55 -5.97
N PHE A 147 -11.67 0.65 -5.99
CA PHE A 147 -12.48 1.19 -7.07
C PHE A 147 -12.57 2.72 -6.96
N GLY A 148 -12.67 3.40 -8.10
CA GLY A 148 -12.86 4.85 -8.11
C GLY A 148 -11.77 5.60 -7.34
N SER A 149 -12.15 6.27 -6.24
CA SER A 149 -11.27 7.19 -5.48
C SER A 149 -10.32 6.53 -4.48
N ASN A 150 -10.42 5.22 -4.22
CA ASN A 150 -9.49 4.49 -3.33
C ASN A 150 -8.51 3.56 -4.08
N GLY A 151 -8.49 3.64 -5.42
CA GLY A 151 -7.55 2.92 -6.27
C GLY A 151 -6.35 3.76 -6.68
N PHE A 152 -5.29 3.10 -7.18
CA PHE A 152 -4.20 3.78 -7.88
C PHE A 152 -4.62 4.19 -9.28
N TYR A 153 -4.14 5.36 -9.69
CA TYR A 153 -4.18 5.80 -11.08
C TYR A 153 -2.76 5.71 -11.64
N LEU A 154 -2.58 4.88 -12.67
CA LEU A 154 -1.33 4.74 -13.41
C LEU A 154 -1.54 5.47 -14.76
N GLU A 155 -0.72 6.49 -15.04
CA GLU A 155 -0.70 7.22 -16.32
C GLU A 155 0.31 6.58 -17.28
#